data_AF-A0A354TL16-F1
#
_entry.id   AF-A0A354TL16-F1
#
_cell.length_a   1.000
_cell.length_b   1.000
_cell.length_c   1.000
_cell.angle_alpha   90.00
_cell.angle_beta   90.00
_cell.angle_gamma   90.00
#
_symmetry.space_group_name_H-M   'P 1'
#
loop_
_entity.id
_entity.type
_entity.pdbx_description
1 polymer ?
#
loop_
_entity_poly.entity_id
_entity_poly.type
_entity_poly.pdbx_seq_one_letter_code
_entity_poly.pdbx_strand_id
1 'polypeptide(L)'
;NLQVNAYLIDAIIGLSIVYKAFENMDGFRRVLGVEPNTKIAVFVFGLFHGLGLATKLQEFTISDNGLVTNIVSFNVGVEIGQILALSAVLIVLSIWRNSASYLRRAFATNTVLMTGGFLLAGYQLSAYLLQSPY
;
A
#
# COMPACT_ATOMS: atom_id res chain seq x y z
N ASN A 1 -11.44 17.13 16.88
CA ASN A 1 -10.17 16.70 16.27
C ASN A 1 -10.09 15.18 16.26
N LEU A 2 -10.53 14.53 15.18
CA LEU A 2 -10.26 13.11 14.93
C LEU A 2 -8.81 13.00 14.46
N GLN A 3 -7.85 12.96 15.38
CA GLN A 3 -6.46 12.63 15.03
C GLN A 3 -6.39 11.12 14.81
N VAL A 4 -6.50 10.72 13.53
CA VAL A 4 -6.30 9.32 13.14
C VAL A 4 -4.82 8.99 13.34
N ASN A 5 -4.53 7.90 14.05
CA ASN A 5 -3.16 7.54 14.38
C ASN A 5 -2.41 7.02 13.14
N ALA A 6 -1.34 7.70 12.74
CA ALA A 6 -0.54 7.38 11.56
C ALA A 6 0.04 5.95 11.61
N TYR A 7 0.43 5.46 12.79
CA TYR A 7 0.93 4.08 12.94
C TYR A 7 -0.14 3.05 12.62
N LEU A 8 -1.40 3.28 13.01
CA LEU A 8 -2.50 2.38 12.68
C LEU A 8 -2.81 2.40 11.17
N ILE A 9 -2.76 3.57 10.53
CA ILE A 9 -2.95 3.67 9.08
C ILE A 9 -1.83 2.93 8.34
N ASP A 10 -0.56 3.17 8.72
CA ASP A 10 0.59 2.53 8.08
C ASP A 10 0.59 1.01 8.31
N ALA A 11 0.09 0.54 9.47
CA ALA A 11 -0.10 -0.88 9.72
C ALA A 11 -1.14 -1.49 8.76
N ILE A 12 -2.26 -0.81 8.51
CA ILE A 12 -3.28 -1.22 7.54
C ILE A 12 -2.72 -1.22 6.12
N ILE A 13 -1.88 -0.22 5.77
CA ILE A 13 -1.16 -0.19 4.49
C ILE A 13 -0.26 -1.42 4.36
N GLY A 14 0.49 -1.80 5.40
CA GLY A 14 1.28 -3.05 5.42
C GLY A 14 0.42 -4.30 5.21
N LEU A 15 -0.73 -4.38 5.88
CA LEU A 15 -1.69 -5.48 5.70
C LEU A 15 -2.31 -5.53 4.30
N SER A 16 -2.44 -4.38 3.62
CA SER A 16 -2.90 -4.36 2.22
C SER A 16 -1.91 -5.07 1.28
N ILE A 17 -0.60 -4.97 1.56
CA ILE A 17 0.46 -5.70 0.82
C ILE A 17 0.31 -7.20 1.07
N VAL A 18 0.11 -7.61 2.31
CA VAL A 18 -0.15 -9.01 2.69
C VAL A 18 -1.36 -9.56 1.93
N TYR A 19 -2.47 -8.82 1.97
CA TYR A 19 -3.69 -9.21 1.27
C TYR A 19 -3.44 -9.41 -0.22
N LYS A 20 -2.78 -8.45 -0.88
CA LYS A 20 -2.54 -8.52 -2.33
C LYS A 20 -1.56 -9.60 -2.72
N ALA A 21 -0.52 -9.82 -1.93
CA ALA A 21 0.41 -10.92 -2.14
C ALA A 21 -0.31 -12.29 -2.02
N PHE A 22 -1.17 -12.44 -1.02
CA PHE A 22 -1.96 -13.65 -0.83
C PHE A 22 -3.00 -13.86 -1.94
N GLU A 23 -3.70 -12.81 -2.38
CA GLU A 23 -4.61 -12.83 -3.52
C GLU A 23 -3.89 -13.27 -4.81
N ASN A 24 -2.71 -12.70 -5.09
CA ASN A 24 -1.90 -13.03 -6.27
C ASN A 24 -1.43 -14.50 -6.33
N MET A 25 -1.43 -15.21 -5.20
CA MET A 25 -1.04 -16.62 -5.10
C MET A 25 -2.25 -17.58 -5.17
N ASP A 26 -3.43 -17.07 -5.52
CA ASP A 26 -4.74 -17.74 -5.38
C ASP A 26 -5.04 -18.17 -3.93
N GLY A 27 -4.46 -17.50 -2.93
CA GLY A 27 -4.52 -17.92 -1.54
C GLY A 27 -5.94 -18.04 -1.00
N PHE A 28 -6.79 -17.04 -1.29
CA PHE A 28 -8.20 -17.04 -0.85
C PHE A 28 -8.98 -18.22 -1.42
N ARG A 29 -8.78 -18.52 -2.71
CA ARG A 29 -9.44 -19.64 -3.38
C ARG A 29 -8.93 -20.99 -2.86
N ARG A 30 -7.63 -21.16 -2.65
CA ARG A 30 -7.02 -22.43 -2.22
C ARG A 30 -7.23 -22.76 -0.74
N VAL A 31 -7.22 -21.75 0.13
CA VAL A 31 -7.30 -21.94 1.59
C VAL A 31 -8.71 -21.78 2.12
N LEU A 32 -9.47 -20.82 1.60
CA LEU A 32 -10.78 -20.44 2.14
C LEU A 32 -11.94 -20.76 1.20
N GLY A 33 -11.67 -21.17 -0.05
CA GLY A 33 -12.70 -21.49 -1.04
C GLY A 33 -13.53 -20.27 -1.49
N VAL A 34 -13.05 -19.05 -1.22
CA VAL A 34 -13.74 -17.79 -1.56
C VAL A 34 -12.89 -16.96 -2.51
N GLU A 35 -13.54 -16.15 -3.34
CA GLU A 35 -12.91 -15.15 -4.19
C GLU A 35 -13.43 -13.76 -3.81
N PRO A 36 -12.68 -13.01 -2.99
CA PRO A 36 -13.05 -11.65 -2.63
C PRO A 36 -13.12 -10.75 -3.88
N ASN A 37 -13.98 -9.75 -3.85
CA ASN A 37 -14.06 -8.78 -4.95
C ASN A 37 -12.83 -7.84 -4.92
N THR A 38 -11.89 -8.09 -5.83
CA THR A 38 -10.66 -7.32 -6.00
C THR A 38 -10.89 -5.82 -6.17
N LYS A 39 -12.00 -5.40 -6.81
CA LYS A 39 -12.31 -3.97 -7.02
C LYS A 39 -12.64 -3.27 -5.69
N ILE A 40 -13.43 -3.93 -4.85
CA ILE A 40 -13.79 -3.42 -3.52
C ILE A 40 -12.52 -3.35 -2.66
N ALA A 41 -11.69 -4.39 -2.69
CA ALA A 41 -10.43 -4.40 -1.93
C ALA A 41 -9.49 -3.24 -2.36
N VAL A 42 -9.28 -3.04 -3.66
CA VAL A 42 -8.45 -1.93 -4.18
C VAL A 42 -9.04 -0.57 -3.80
N PHE A 43 -10.37 -0.40 -3.85
CA PHE A 43 -11.02 0.84 -3.42
C PHE A 43 -10.75 1.12 -1.94
N VAL A 44 -10.99 0.13 -1.06
CA VAL A 44 -10.76 0.27 0.39
C VAL A 44 -9.29 0.56 0.68
N PHE A 45 -8.35 -0.14 0.04
CA PHE A 45 -6.93 0.15 0.21
C PHE A 45 -6.57 1.54 -0.31
N GLY A 46 -7.13 1.96 -1.44
CA GLY A 46 -6.95 3.32 -1.97
C GLY A 46 -7.35 4.40 -0.96
N LEU A 47 -8.45 4.19 -0.22
CA LEU A 47 -8.86 5.10 0.85
C LEU A 47 -7.83 5.17 1.99
N PHE A 48 -7.34 4.01 2.49
CA PHE A 48 -6.34 3.99 3.56
C PHE A 48 -5.00 4.60 3.11
N HIS A 49 -4.57 4.32 1.89
CA HIS A 49 -3.34 4.91 1.32
C HIS A 49 -3.47 6.43 1.18
N GLY A 50 -4.62 6.92 0.67
CA GLY A 50 -4.92 8.35 0.59
C GLY A 50 -4.97 9.03 1.97
N LEU A 51 -5.53 8.34 2.98
CA LEU A 51 -5.54 8.82 4.36
C LEU A 51 -4.13 8.92 4.95
N GLY A 52 -3.28 7.90 4.76
CA GLY A 52 -1.90 7.90 5.25
C GLY A 52 -1.08 9.06 4.64
N LEU A 53 -1.25 9.26 3.34
CA LEU A 53 -0.66 10.38 2.61
C LEU A 53 -1.14 11.74 3.15
N ALA A 54 -2.44 11.89 3.39
CA ALA A 54 -3.02 13.11 3.94
C ALA A 54 -2.55 13.40 5.38
N THR A 55 -2.34 12.37 6.22
CA THR A 55 -1.78 12.56 7.56
C THR A 55 -0.33 13.02 7.51
N LYS A 56 0.48 12.50 6.58
CA LYS A 56 1.86 12.94 6.38
C LYS A 56 1.94 14.36 5.84
N LEU A 57 1.02 14.74 4.95
CA LEU A 57 0.92 16.11 4.46
C LEU A 57 0.59 17.13 5.55
N GLN A 58 -0.21 16.77 6.56
CA GLN A 58 -0.51 17.66 7.69
C GLN A 58 0.73 17.90 8.57
N GLU A 59 1.68 16.97 8.62
CA GLU A 59 2.97 17.15 9.31
C GLU A 59 3.88 18.15 8.59
N PHE A 60 3.75 18.27 7.27
CA PHE A 60 4.40 19.35 6.51
C PHE A 60 3.59 20.63 6.68
N THR A 61 4.12 21.61 7.41
CA THR A 61 3.47 22.92 7.60
C THR A 61 3.26 23.61 6.25
N ILE A 62 2.08 23.44 5.65
CA ILE A 62 1.71 24.13 4.42
C ILE A 62 1.52 25.61 4.76
N SER A 63 2.35 26.47 4.19
CA SER A 63 2.17 27.93 4.26
C SER A 63 0.77 28.29 3.74
N ASP A 64 -0.01 29.06 4.51
CA ASP A 64 -1.38 29.47 4.16
C ASP A 64 -1.47 30.21 2.81
N ASN A 65 -0.37 30.85 2.40
CA ASN A 65 -0.27 31.50 1.09
C ASN A 65 -0.06 30.45 -0.01
N GLY A 66 -1.14 30.13 -0.74
CA GLY A 66 -1.09 29.22 -1.90
C GLY A 66 -1.62 27.81 -1.64
N LEU A 67 -2.45 27.62 -0.60
CA LEU A 67 -3.05 26.33 -0.24
C LEU A 67 -3.65 25.57 -1.43
N VAL A 68 -4.47 26.24 -2.26
CA VAL A 68 -5.12 25.62 -3.42
C VAL A 68 -4.07 25.12 -4.43
N THR A 69 -3.09 25.95 -4.77
CA THR A 69 -2.01 25.60 -5.69
C THR A 69 -1.15 24.45 -5.15
N ASN A 70 -0.92 24.41 -3.84
CA ASN A 70 -0.17 23.33 -3.18
C ASN A 70 -0.92 22.00 -3.23
N ILE A 71 -2.23 22.01 -2.92
CA ILE A 71 -3.07 20.80 -2.99
C ILE A 71 -3.16 20.29 -4.42
N VAL A 72 -3.35 21.18 -5.42
CA VAL A 72 -3.41 20.78 -6.83
C VAL A 72 -2.07 20.21 -7.29
N SER A 73 -0.96 20.91 -7.04
CA SER A 73 0.38 20.45 -7.42
C SER A 73 0.73 19.12 -6.76
N PHE A 74 0.33 18.93 -5.50
CA PHE A 74 0.52 17.69 -4.79
C PHE A 74 -0.24 16.52 -5.44
N ASN A 75 -1.53 16.67 -5.69
CA ASN A 75 -2.34 15.61 -6.30
C ASN A 75 -1.85 15.28 -7.72
N VAL A 76 -1.50 16.31 -8.51
CA VAL A 76 -0.91 16.12 -9.84
C VAL A 76 0.41 15.35 -9.75
N GLY A 77 1.28 15.71 -8.80
CA GLY A 77 2.53 14.99 -8.55
C GLY A 77 2.31 13.52 -8.18
N VAL A 78 1.32 13.24 -7.32
CA VAL A 78 0.94 11.88 -6.92
C VAL A 78 0.45 11.07 -8.11
N GLU A 79 -0.47 11.62 -8.91
CA GLU A 79 -1.03 10.96 -10.09
C GLU A 79 0.06 10.63 -11.12
N ILE A 80 0.96 11.60 -11.39
CA ILE A 80 2.11 11.38 -12.29
C ILE A 80 3.02 10.28 -11.74
N GLY A 81 3.34 10.33 -10.44
CA GLY A 81 4.17 9.32 -9.77
C GLY A 81 3.55 7.92 -9.85
N GLN A 82 2.23 7.80 -9.63
CA GLN A 82 1.49 6.55 -9.74
C GLN A 82 1.49 6.02 -11.17
N ILE A 83 1.21 6.85 -12.18
CA ILE A 83 1.23 6.44 -13.59
C ILE A 83 2.63 5.93 -13.98
N LEU A 84 3.68 6.64 -13.60
CA LEU A 84 5.06 6.24 -13.89
C LEU A 84 5.42 4.92 -13.19
N ALA A 85 5.12 4.79 -11.90
CA ALA A 85 5.42 3.57 -11.14
C ALA A 85 4.66 2.35 -11.68
N LEU A 86 3.36 2.49 -11.92
CA LEU A 86 2.53 1.41 -12.47
C LEU A 86 2.97 1.01 -13.88
N SER A 87 3.30 1.99 -14.73
CA SER A 87 3.81 1.72 -16.08
C SER A 87 5.13 0.98 -16.05
N ALA A 88 6.07 1.40 -15.18
CA ALA A 88 7.36 0.73 -15.03
C ALA A 88 7.19 -0.71 -14.53
N VAL A 89 6.38 -0.92 -13.49
CA VAL A 89 6.07 -2.26 -12.97
C VAL A 89 5.42 -3.13 -14.04
N LEU A 90 4.48 -2.59 -14.81
CA LEU A 90 3.81 -3.32 -15.89
C LEU A 90 4.80 -3.79 -16.97
N ILE A 91 5.72 -2.91 -17.40
CA ILE A 91 6.76 -3.26 -18.38
C ILE A 91 7.65 -4.37 -17.84
N VAL A 92 8.15 -4.24 -16.60
CA VAL A 92 9.01 -5.25 -15.96
C VAL A 92 8.28 -6.60 -15.87
N LEU A 93 7.03 -6.62 -15.41
CA LEU A 93 6.25 -7.85 -15.30
C LEU A 93 5.95 -8.47 -16.68
N SER A 94 5.68 -7.65 -17.69
CA SER A 94 5.40 -8.10 -19.06
C SER A 94 6.61 -8.82 -19.66
N ILE A 95 7.81 -8.25 -19.51
CA ILE A 95 9.06 -8.88 -19.95
C ILE A 95 9.32 -10.17 -19.16
N TRP A 96 9.13 -10.12 -17.84
CA TRP A 96 9.43 -11.24 -16.96
C TRP A 96 8.50 -12.45 -17.15
N ARG A 97 7.26 -12.22 -17.59
CA ARG A 97 6.24 -13.26 -17.79
C ARG A 97 6.61 -14.28 -18.88
N ASN A 98 7.46 -13.90 -19.83
CA ASN A 98 7.90 -14.78 -20.93
C ASN A 98 8.94 -15.84 -20.52
N SER A 99 9.35 -15.88 -19.26
CA SER A 99 10.36 -16.83 -18.79
C SER A 99 9.71 -18.10 -18.20
N ALA A 100 10.24 -19.28 -18.56
CA ALA A 100 9.73 -20.59 -18.12
C ALA A 100 9.64 -20.78 -16.59
N SER A 101 10.37 -19.99 -15.82
CA SER A 101 10.39 -20.00 -14.34
C SER A 101 9.50 -18.94 -13.70
N TYR A 102 8.61 -18.30 -14.47
CA TYR A 102 7.73 -17.22 -14.00
C TYR A 102 6.89 -17.64 -12.79
N LEU A 103 6.17 -18.76 -12.85
CA LEU A 103 5.26 -19.18 -11.76
C LEU A 103 5.99 -19.40 -10.43
N ARG A 104 7.14 -20.09 -10.45
CA ARG A 104 7.94 -20.36 -9.24
C ARG A 104 8.48 -19.06 -8.63
N ARG A 105 8.98 -18.15 -9.47
CA ARG A 105 9.51 -16.87 -8.96
C ARG A 105 8.40 -15.91 -8.55
N ALA A 106 7.26 -15.89 -9.24
CA ALA A 106 6.10 -15.09 -8.84
C ALA A 106 5.61 -15.51 -7.45
N PHE A 107 5.54 -16.82 -7.16
CA PHE A 107 5.23 -17.31 -5.82
C PHE A 107 6.25 -16.83 -4.78
N ALA A 108 7.56 -16.92 -5.09
CA ALA A 108 8.62 -16.46 -4.20
C ALA A 108 8.55 -14.94 -3.94
N THR A 109 8.35 -14.13 -4.99
CA THR A 109 8.20 -12.67 -4.88
C THR A 109 6.99 -12.30 -4.04
N ASN A 110 5.83 -12.93 -4.26
CA ASN A 110 4.65 -12.67 -3.42
C ASN A 110 4.88 -13.13 -1.97
N THR A 111 5.61 -14.22 -1.74
CA THR A 111 5.96 -14.65 -0.37
C THR A 111 6.85 -13.61 0.33
N VAL A 112 7.83 -13.04 -0.39
CA VAL A 112 8.69 -11.97 0.13
C VAL A 112 7.87 -10.70 0.40
N LEU A 113 6.99 -10.30 -0.52
CA LEU A 113 6.09 -9.16 -0.33
C LEU A 113 5.18 -9.34 0.89
N MET A 114 4.61 -10.54 1.04
CA MET A 114 3.77 -10.88 2.18
C MET A 114 4.55 -10.81 3.50
N THR A 115 5.77 -11.34 3.51
CA THR A 115 6.67 -11.26 4.68
C THR A 115 7.00 -9.81 5.01
N GLY A 116 7.36 -9.00 4.01
CA GLY A 116 7.62 -7.57 4.18
C GLY A 116 6.39 -6.80 4.68
N GLY A 117 5.21 -7.12 4.16
CA GLY A 117 3.94 -6.53 4.62
C GLY A 117 3.64 -6.85 6.08
N PHE A 118 3.83 -8.10 6.52
CA PHE A 118 3.70 -8.47 7.93
C PHE A 118 4.75 -7.79 8.81
N LEU A 119 6.00 -7.71 8.37
CA LEU A 119 7.06 -7.02 9.11
C LEU A 119 6.75 -5.53 9.27
N LEU A 120 6.29 -4.88 8.21
CA LEU A 120 5.91 -3.46 8.25
C LEU A 120 4.70 -3.24 9.16
N ALA A 121 3.66 -4.07 9.03
CA ALA A 121 2.49 -3.98 9.91
C ALA A 121 2.86 -4.24 11.38
N GLY A 122 3.69 -5.25 11.64
CA GLY A 122 4.18 -5.56 12.98
C GLY A 122 5.06 -4.44 13.55
N TYR A 123 5.94 -3.86 12.75
CA TYR A 123 6.76 -2.71 13.14
C TYR A 123 5.88 -1.53 13.55
N GLN A 124 4.91 -1.16 12.72
CA GLN A 124 4.03 -0.02 13.01
C GLN A 124 3.10 -0.28 14.20
N LEU A 125 2.58 -1.50 14.34
CA LEU A 125 1.79 -1.87 15.52
C LEU A 125 2.63 -1.88 16.79
N SER A 126 3.88 -2.37 16.73
CA SER A 126 4.80 -2.32 17.86
C SER A 126 5.14 -0.88 18.24
N ALA A 127 5.38 0.00 17.26
CA ALA A 127 5.61 1.42 17.49
C ALA A 127 4.39 2.10 18.12
N TYR A 128 3.18 1.74 17.69
CA TYR A 128 1.94 2.20 18.31
C TYR A 128 1.81 1.77 19.78
N LEU A 129 2.13 0.52 20.10
CA LEU A 129 2.01 -0.03 21.46
C LEU A 129 3.14 0.44 22.40
N LEU A 130 4.34 0.67 21.86
CA LEU A 130 5.53 1.07 22.60
C LEU A 130 5.74 2.58 22.68
N GLN A 131 4.99 3.38 21.90
CA GLN A 131 4.87 4.81 22.16
C GLN A 131 4.20 4.99 23.53
N SER A 132 5.05 5.05 24.54
CA SER A 132 4.68 5.40 25.90
C SER A 132 4.07 6.80 25.91
N PRO A 133 2.96 7.05 26.63
CA PRO A 133 2.26 8.34 26.64
C PRO A 133 2.99 9.42 27.47
N TYR A 134 4.33 9.47 27.41
CA TYR A 134 5.13 10.49 28.11
C TYR A 134 5.47 11.66 27.18
#